data_AF-A0A7W1KJ68-F1
#
_entry.id   AF-A0A7W1KJ68-F1
#
_cell.length_a   1.000
_cell.length_b   1.000
_cell.length_c   1.000
_cell.angle_alpha   90.00
_cell.angle_beta   90.00
_cell.angle_gamma   90.00
#
_symmetry.space_group_name_H-M   'P 1'
#
loop_
_entity.id
_entity.type
_entity.pdbx_description
1 polymer ?
#
loop_
_entity_poly.entity_id
_entity_poly.type
_entity_poly.pdbx_seq_one_letter_code
_entity_poly.pdbx_strand_id
1 'polypeptide(L)'
;MMVCHENKSASISSYLRLCFCLATTLLTPPASTWAQGAIPPLPDSTGWGVHVLTVARDPRGTIWVGTYGHGIYRLVGAKTWEAIRHDSTDTSISWDFVQAIGFGARNQLWYGTIGNGWGLSTDGGATWKNWTYKQLGPEWQYVAPSGIVVRGDTTLIGTADGIQLTTNDGANWTALGDAVGPRAKGPADTVFPVLKSEYVRRLAPDRRGWNVSTLRGSQRLRQGPTGWVSEPLTAAAYPPQNALLIGSKLFRGSQCGLKANADTLPCLRQTGPAAEAPKAPLTTWYRRPIAPTDNSFIDQTYRYGSTMGGNFQQHQGVEFNNPDGTPVLAIGSGTVVYAGPAEAGALTVSIRHDTPLSANGKRYRIFSTYYHNSALTVKVGRKVAKGTVIARVGNTGRATNDHLHLEISASPSDSIALIVDSLQRFPPYTSNPELWIEPLPNTGIVAGQVFDASGAPVPQARIYGITKRDPVDTPYSFAETYGDKAHPHPLYGEHFAVGDVPEGTFVMGTEIGGKKVFRQVTVEAGKLTWVVFKP
;
A
#
# COMPACT_ATOMS: atom_id res chain seq x y z
N MET A 1 -51.22 -51.96 -38.89
CA MET A 1 -52.54 -51.29 -38.88
C MET A 1 -52.33 -49.91 -38.26
N MET A 2 -52.85 -48.86 -38.90
CA MET A 2 -52.80 -47.42 -38.53
C MET A 2 -51.43 -46.72 -38.59
N VAL A 3 -51.22 -45.59 -39.26
CA VAL A 3 -51.74 -44.92 -40.47
C VAL A 3 -50.65 -43.89 -40.83
N CYS A 4 -50.42 -43.72 -42.13
CA CYS A 4 -49.43 -42.83 -42.75
C CYS A 4 -49.73 -41.34 -42.54
N HIS A 5 -48.68 -40.52 -42.55
CA HIS A 5 -48.69 -39.27 -43.32
C HIS A 5 -47.29 -39.00 -43.89
N GLU A 6 -47.16 -39.12 -45.21
CA GLU A 6 -46.03 -38.64 -46.00
C GLU A 6 -46.21 -37.16 -46.34
N ASN A 7 -45.12 -36.40 -46.41
CA ASN A 7 -44.89 -35.54 -47.59
C ASN A 7 -43.39 -35.21 -47.80
N LYS A 8 -42.80 -35.95 -48.75
CA LYS A 8 -41.87 -35.56 -49.83
C LYS A 8 -40.78 -34.50 -49.59
N SER A 9 -39.51 -34.94 -49.65
CA SER A 9 -38.60 -34.64 -50.79
C SER A 9 -37.38 -35.57 -50.82
N ALA A 10 -37.11 -36.19 -51.98
CA ALA A 10 -35.95 -37.03 -52.32
C ALA A 10 -34.61 -36.22 -52.29
N SER A 11 -33.40 -36.79 -52.10
CA SER A 11 -32.69 -37.64 -53.08
C SER A 11 -31.29 -38.10 -52.57
N ILE A 12 -31.06 -39.42 -52.55
CA ILE A 12 -29.90 -40.19 -53.11
C ILE A 12 -28.44 -39.82 -52.72
N SER A 13 -27.85 -40.70 -51.89
CA SER A 13 -26.60 -41.49 -52.07
C SER A 13 -25.17 -40.94 -51.77
N SER A 14 -24.53 -41.68 -50.84
CA SER A 14 -23.12 -42.13 -50.79
C SER A 14 -22.00 -41.16 -50.37
N TYR A 15 -21.37 -41.43 -49.21
CA TYR A 15 -20.15 -42.26 -49.10
C TYR A 15 -19.74 -42.49 -47.62
N LEU A 16 -19.37 -43.74 -47.32
CA LEU A 16 -18.81 -44.24 -46.05
C LEU A 16 -17.53 -43.49 -45.62
N ARG A 17 -17.30 -43.41 -44.30
CA ARG A 17 -16.08 -43.96 -43.65
C ARG A 17 -16.22 -44.04 -42.11
N LEU A 18 -15.90 -45.24 -41.62
CA LEU A 18 -15.76 -45.67 -40.22
C LEU A 18 -14.96 -44.69 -39.34
N CYS A 19 -15.37 -44.52 -38.09
CA CYS A 19 -14.48 -44.14 -36.99
C CYS A 19 -14.68 -45.06 -35.78
N PHE A 20 -13.59 -45.73 -35.41
CA PHE A 20 -13.38 -46.48 -34.18
C PHE A 20 -13.53 -45.54 -32.96
N CYS A 21 -14.36 -45.90 -31.98
CA CYS A 21 -14.32 -45.29 -30.66
C CYS A 21 -13.37 -46.09 -29.75
N LEU A 22 -12.18 -45.55 -29.49
CA LEU A 22 -11.38 -45.93 -28.33
C LEU A 22 -11.95 -45.20 -27.10
N ALA A 23 -12.40 -45.94 -26.10
CA ALA A 23 -12.75 -45.40 -24.80
C ALA A 23 -11.46 -45.08 -24.01
N THR A 24 -11.10 -43.80 -23.95
CA THR A 24 -10.12 -43.28 -23.00
C THR A 24 -10.79 -43.06 -21.65
N THR A 25 -10.48 -43.90 -20.66
CA THR A 25 -10.77 -43.63 -19.26
C THR A 25 -9.97 -42.41 -18.80
N LEU A 26 -10.64 -41.26 -18.75
CA LEU A 26 -10.15 -40.05 -18.11
C LEU A 26 -10.01 -40.31 -16.61
N LEU A 27 -8.77 -40.47 -16.14
CA LEU A 27 -8.41 -40.33 -14.73
C LEU A 27 -8.75 -38.90 -14.31
N THR A 28 -9.86 -38.75 -13.58
CA THR A 28 -10.20 -37.50 -12.91
C THR A 28 -9.19 -37.29 -11.77
N PRO A 29 -8.57 -36.10 -11.66
CA PRO A 29 -7.77 -35.79 -10.47
C PRO A 29 -8.70 -35.86 -9.24
N PRO A 30 -8.20 -36.30 -8.06
CA PRO A 30 -9.02 -36.41 -6.88
C PRO A 30 -9.68 -35.06 -6.60
N ALA A 31 -11.01 -35.06 -6.53
CA ALA A 31 -11.79 -33.91 -6.16
C ALA A 31 -11.25 -33.38 -4.83
N SER A 32 -10.84 -32.11 -4.83
CA SER A 32 -10.41 -31.42 -3.63
C SER A 32 -11.50 -31.56 -2.57
N THR A 33 -11.15 -32.12 -1.41
CA THR A 33 -12.03 -32.32 -0.25
C THR A 33 -12.36 -30.99 0.45
N TRP A 34 -12.74 -29.96 -0.29
CA TRP A 34 -13.39 -28.79 0.28
C TRP A 34 -14.88 -29.09 0.43
N ALA A 35 -15.21 -29.97 1.38
CA ALA A 35 -16.58 -30.14 1.84
C ALA A 35 -17.00 -28.83 2.52
N GLN A 36 -17.69 -27.93 1.80
CA GLN A 36 -18.52 -26.77 2.20
C GLN A 36 -18.25 -26.00 3.52
N GLY A 37 -17.08 -26.16 4.13
CA GLY A 37 -16.72 -25.61 5.43
C GLY A 37 -16.19 -24.20 5.29
N ALA A 38 -16.76 -23.28 6.06
CA ALA A 38 -16.21 -21.94 6.21
C ALA A 38 -14.73 -22.04 6.62
N ILE A 39 -13.87 -21.27 5.97
CA ILE A 39 -12.49 -21.08 6.45
C ILE A 39 -12.61 -20.55 7.89
N PRO A 40 -11.91 -21.14 8.87
CA PRO A 40 -11.92 -20.60 10.22
C PRO A 40 -11.42 -19.14 10.20
N PRO A 41 -11.94 -18.25 11.06
CA PRO A 41 -11.39 -16.91 11.17
C PRO A 41 -9.91 -16.97 11.57
N LEU A 42 -9.14 -15.98 11.12
CA LEU A 42 -7.73 -15.85 11.54
C LEU A 42 -7.67 -15.67 13.07
N PRO A 43 -6.67 -16.26 13.75
CA PRO A 43 -6.48 -16.05 15.18
C PRO A 43 -6.20 -14.57 15.46
N ASP A 44 -7.14 -13.91 16.12
CA ASP A 44 -7.03 -12.50 16.47
C ASP A 44 -6.88 -12.36 17.98
N SER A 45 -5.63 -12.40 18.45
CA SER A 45 -5.31 -12.19 19.87
C SER A 45 -5.50 -10.74 20.30
N THR A 46 -5.41 -9.80 19.36
CA THR A 46 -5.57 -8.37 19.61
C THR A 46 -7.04 -7.98 19.71
N GLY A 47 -7.92 -8.75 19.07
CA GLY A 47 -9.33 -8.48 18.83
C GLY A 47 -9.60 -7.15 18.10
N TRP A 48 -8.64 -6.67 17.30
CA TRP A 48 -8.74 -5.52 16.39
C TRP A 48 -8.90 -5.94 14.92
N GLY A 49 -8.90 -7.24 14.66
CA GLY A 49 -8.79 -7.83 13.34
C GLY A 49 -7.33 -8.12 12.97
N VAL A 50 -7.14 -9.15 12.14
CA VAL A 50 -5.86 -9.43 11.50
C VAL A 50 -5.92 -8.84 10.10
N HIS A 51 -5.21 -7.73 9.87
CA HIS A 51 -5.22 -7.10 8.55
C HIS A 51 -4.46 -7.94 7.52
N VAL A 52 -5.19 -8.50 6.54
CA VAL A 52 -4.66 -9.36 5.49
C VAL A 52 -4.23 -8.55 4.28
N LEU A 53 -2.93 -8.61 3.99
CA LEU A 53 -2.29 -7.93 2.85
C LEU A 53 -2.24 -8.81 1.61
N THR A 54 -2.00 -10.10 1.80
CA THR A 54 -1.92 -11.07 0.70
C THR A 54 -2.50 -12.41 1.11
N VAL A 55 -3.08 -13.11 0.15
CA VAL A 55 -3.54 -14.49 0.30
C VAL A 55 -3.14 -15.29 -0.93
N ALA A 56 -2.60 -16.48 -0.71
CA ALA A 56 -2.15 -17.35 -1.78
C ALA A 56 -2.42 -18.82 -1.44
N ARG A 57 -2.47 -19.67 -2.48
CA ARG A 57 -2.61 -21.12 -2.34
C ARG A 57 -1.34 -21.80 -2.86
N ASP A 58 -0.76 -22.67 -2.06
CA ASP A 58 0.40 -23.46 -2.48
C ASP A 58 -0.01 -24.62 -3.44
N PRO A 59 0.95 -25.28 -4.11
CA PRO A 59 0.65 -26.41 -5.01
C PRO A 59 -0.04 -27.60 -4.34
N ARG A 60 0.04 -27.74 -3.01
CA ARG A 60 -0.59 -28.81 -2.21
C ARG A 60 -2.02 -28.42 -1.78
N GLY A 61 -2.44 -27.20 -2.05
CA GLY A 61 -3.76 -26.67 -1.72
C GLY A 61 -3.83 -25.93 -0.38
N THR A 62 -2.73 -25.79 0.35
CA THR A 62 -2.68 -25.05 1.61
C THR A 62 -2.91 -23.56 1.35
N ILE A 63 -3.69 -22.90 2.20
CA ILE A 63 -3.92 -21.46 2.13
C ILE A 63 -2.91 -20.75 3.02
N TRP A 64 -2.28 -19.72 2.48
CA TRP A 64 -1.30 -18.89 3.15
C TRP A 64 -1.76 -17.44 3.12
N VAL A 65 -1.52 -16.73 4.22
CA VAL A 65 -1.97 -15.35 4.43
C VAL A 65 -0.80 -14.53 4.95
N GLY A 66 -0.45 -13.46 4.26
CA GLY A 66 0.47 -12.43 4.76
C GLY A 66 -0.31 -11.25 5.33
N THR A 67 0.20 -10.65 6.39
CA THR A 67 -0.55 -9.69 7.20
C THR A 67 0.24 -8.42 7.49
N TYR A 68 -0.46 -7.37 7.92
CA TYR A 68 0.15 -6.12 8.37
C TYR A 68 0.48 -6.24 9.87
N GLY A 69 1.69 -6.71 10.18
CA GLY A 69 2.20 -6.79 11.55
C GLY A 69 1.80 -8.06 12.32
N HIS A 70 1.23 -9.06 11.65
CA HIS A 70 0.92 -10.36 12.26
C HIS A 70 1.64 -11.54 11.59
N GLY A 71 2.70 -11.30 10.82
CA GLY A 71 3.48 -12.32 10.12
C GLY A 71 2.68 -13.05 9.05
N ILE A 72 2.92 -14.36 8.96
CA ILE A 72 2.28 -15.28 8.01
C ILE A 72 1.37 -16.25 8.77
N TYR A 73 0.20 -16.53 8.23
CA TYR A 73 -0.64 -17.64 8.69
C TYR A 73 -0.75 -18.71 7.60
N ARG A 74 -0.61 -19.98 7.98
CA ARG A 74 -0.88 -21.14 7.10
C ARG A 74 -2.06 -21.95 7.62
N LEU A 75 -2.97 -22.34 6.73
CA LEU A 75 -4.14 -23.14 7.08
C LEU A 75 -3.85 -24.64 6.98
N VAL A 76 -3.59 -25.26 8.12
CA VAL A 76 -3.28 -26.69 8.23
C VAL A 76 -4.57 -27.51 8.28
N GLY A 77 -4.63 -28.57 7.47
CA GLY A 77 -5.75 -29.51 7.44
C GLY A 77 -7.12 -28.88 7.13
N ALA A 78 -7.13 -27.71 6.49
CA ALA A 78 -8.31 -26.89 6.25
C ALA A 78 -9.10 -26.48 7.51
N LYS A 79 -8.46 -26.53 8.69
CA LYS A 79 -9.15 -26.38 10.00
C LYS A 79 -8.46 -25.46 10.99
N THR A 80 -7.13 -25.39 10.98
CA THR A 80 -6.37 -24.66 11.99
C THR A 80 -5.36 -23.73 11.35
N TRP A 81 -5.32 -22.48 11.81
CA TRP A 81 -4.29 -21.54 11.42
C TRP A 81 -3.06 -21.72 12.31
N GLU A 82 -1.91 -21.83 11.68
CA GLU A 82 -0.61 -21.77 12.34
C GLU A 82 0.06 -20.46 11.98
N ALA A 83 0.54 -19.74 13.00
CA ALA A 83 1.22 -18.46 12.85
C ALA A 83 2.73 -18.67 12.72
N ILE A 84 3.32 -17.98 11.75
CA ILE A 84 4.77 -17.87 11.55
C ILE A 84 5.09 -16.39 11.74
N ARG A 85 5.86 -16.10 12.79
CA ARG A 85 6.19 -14.74 13.22
C ARG A 85 7.68 -14.49 13.12
N HIS A 86 8.02 -13.22 12.98
CA HIS A 86 9.37 -12.76 13.23
C HIS A 86 9.73 -13.00 14.70
N ASP A 87 10.93 -13.50 14.94
CA ASP A 87 11.56 -13.58 16.25
C ASP A 87 13.04 -13.20 16.14
N SER A 88 13.79 -13.27 17.25
CA SER A 88 15.20 -12.90 17.28
C SER A 88 16.14 -13.93 16.62
N THR A 89 15.63 -15.04 16.09
CA THR A 89 16.43 -16.05 15.38
C THR A 89 16.60 -15.68 13.91
N ASP A 90 17.78 -15.96 13.37
CA ASP A 90 18.05 -15.72 11.93
C ASP A 90 17.25 -16.65 11.00
N THR A 91 16.59 -17.67 11.57
CA THR A 91 15.81 -18.67 10.85
C THR A 91 14.32 -18.37 10.79
N SER A 92 13.82 -17.33 11.47
CA SER A 92 12.43 -16.89 11.34
C SER A 92 12.25 -15.93 10.16
N ILE A 93 11.01 -15.53 9.86
CA ILE A 93 10.79 -14.48 8.85
C ILE A 93 11.43 -13.16 9.31
N SER A 94 11.94 -12.38 8.37
CA SER A 94 12.63 -11.12 8.64
C SER A 94 11.74 -10.02 9.21
N TRP A 95 10.41 -10.11 9.05
CA TRP A 95 9.47 -9.08 9.47
C TRP A 95 8.01 -9.55 9.47
N ASP A 96 7.19 -8.97 10.34
CA ASP A 96 5.78 -9.33 10.49
C ASP A 96 4.82 -8.60 9.51
N PHE A 97 5.32 -7.69 8.66
CA PHE A 97 4.52 -6.96 7.67
C PHE A 97 4.71 -7.58 6.28
N VAL A 98 4.02 -8.69 6.03
CA VAL A 98 4.19 -9.54 4.85
C VAL A 98 3.12 -9.22 3.80
N GLN A 99 3.53 -8.71 2.63
CA GLN A 99 2.62 -8.27 1.57
C GLN A 99 2.72 -9.04 0.26
N ALA A 100 3.71 -9.92 0.11
CA ALA A 100 3.83 -10.80 -1.05
C ALA A 100 4.14 -12.22 -0.60
N ILE A 101 3.52 -13.21 -1.25
CA ILE A 101 3.82 -14.64 -1.09
C ILE A 101 3.88 -15.27 -2.48
N GLY A 102 4.88 -16.11 -2.72
CA GLY A 102 5.05 -16.83 -3.99
C GLY A 102 5.48 -18.28 -3.77
N PHE A 103 5.07 -19.18 -4.67
CA PHE A 103 5.38 -20.60 -4.59
C PHE A 103 6.04 -21.11 -5.86
N GLY A 104 7.08 -21.93 -5.71
CA GLY A 104 7.76 -22.60 -6.81
C GLY A 104 7.52 -24.12 -6.83
N ALA A 105 7.87 -24.74 -7.96
CA ALA A 105 7.68 -26.18 -8.17
C ALA A 105 8.62 -27.05 -7.29
N ARG A 106 9.72 -26.48 -6.78
CA ARG A 106 10.72 -27.16 -5.95
C ARG A 106 10.47 -26.98 -4.44
N ASN A 107 9.22 -26.90 -4.02
CA ASN A 107 8.81 -26.58 -2.63
C ASN A 107 9.31 -25.21 -2.13
N GLN A 108 9.63 -24.28 -3.03
CA GLN A 108 9.99 -22.92 -2.65
C GLN A 108 8.75 -22.20 -2.11
N LEU A 109 8.88 -21.61 -0.93
CA LEU A 109 7.94 -20.66 -0.35
C LEU A 109 8.68 -19.34 -0.15
N TRP A 110 8.32 -18.36 -0.94
CA TRP A 110 8.86 -17.01 -0.86
C TRP A 110 7.88 -16.09 -0.15
N TYR A 111 8.39 -15.16 0.66
CA TYR A 111 7.61 -14.06 1.22
C TYR A 111 8.33 -12.74 0.99
N GLY A 112 7.57 -11.64 0.93
CA GLY A 112 8.08 -10.29 0.80
C GLY A 112 7.39 -9.33 1.74
N THR A 113 8.14 -8.37 2.26
CA THR A 113 7.71 -7.45 3.32
C THR A 113 7.61 -6.01 2.84
N ILE A 114 6.92 -5.17 3.62
CA ILE A 114 6.84 -3.72 3.36
C ILE A 114 8.15 -2.99 3.70
N GLY A 115 9.04 -3.55 4.54
CA GLY A 115 10.17 -2.77 5.05
C GLY A 115 11.42 -3.52 5.49
N ASN A 116 11.51 -4.84 5.30
CA ASN A 116 12.74 -5.59 5.62
C ASN A 116 13.00 -6.75 4.65
N GLY A 117 12.75 -6.48 3.35
CA GLY A 117 13.11 -7.36 2.26
C GLY A 117 12.22 -8.60 2.13
N TRP A 118 12.85 -9.73 1.79
CA TRP A 118 12.18 -11.00 1.48
C TRP A 118 12.93 -12.19 2.06
N GLY A 119 12.28 -13.35 2.03
CA GLY A 119 12.93 -14.61 2.38
C GLY A 119 12.35 -15.80 1.66
N LEU A 120 13.07 -16.91 1.77
CA LEU A 120 12.78 -18.19 1.16
C LEU A 120 12.79 -19.29 2.22
N SER A 121 11.78 -20.14 2.18
CA SER A 121 11.77 -21.44 2.83
C SER A 121 11.67 -22.56 1.79
N THR A 122 12.39 -23.66 2.01
CA THR A 122 12.34 -24.89 1.21
C THR A 122 11.84 -26.09 2.00
N ASP A 123 11.53 -25.90 3.29
CA ASP A 123 11.09 -26.92 4.25
C ASP A 123 9.63 -26.71 4.71
N GLY A 124 8.85 -25.96 3.92
CA GLY A 124 7.44 -25.71 4.21
C GLY A 124 7.18 -24.62 5.26
N GLY A 125 8.13 -23.70 5.44
CA GLY A 125 8.04 -22.57 6.35
C GLY A 125 8.58 -22.82 7.75
N ALA A 126 9.36 -23.89 7.95
CA ALA A 126 9.97 -24.20 9.24
C ALA A 126 11.24 -23.38 9.48
N THR A 127 12.06 -23.20 8.44
CA THR A 127 13.23 -22.30 8.46
C THR A 127 13.23 -21.37 7.25
N TRP A 128 13.86 -20.20 7.43
CA TRP A 128 13.88 -19.12 6.45
C TRP A 128 15.31 -18.64 6.18
N LYS A 129 15.62 -18.47 4.90
CA LYS A 129 16.78 -17.73 4.42
C LYS A 129 16.32 -16.32 4.03
N ASN A 130 16.85 -15.31 4.71
CA ASN A 130 16.40 -13.93 4.57
C ASN A 130 17.40 -13.03 3.83
N TRP A 131 16.86 -12.12 3.04
CA TRP A 131 17.56 -10.95 2.51
C TRP A 131 16.90 -9.73 3.13
N THR A 132 17.60 -9.11 4.08
CA THR A 132 17.10 -8.01 4.91
C THR A 132 17.72 -6.69 4.50
N TYR A 133 17.30 -5.58 5.11
CA TYR A 133 17.94 -4.28 4.94
C TYR A 133 19.48 -4.33 4.99
N LYS A 134 20.07 -5.20 5.84
CA LYS A 134 21.53 -5.33 5.97
C LYS A 134 22.20 -5.82 4.68
N GLN A 135 21.58 -6.74 3.95
CA GLN A 135 22.09 -7.26 2.68
C GLN A 135 21.63 -6.42 1.49
N LEU A 136 20.48 -5.79 1.62
CA LEU A 136 19.75 -5.14 0.53
C LEU A 136 20.04 -3.65 0.40
N GLY A 137 20.41 -3.00 1.50
CA GLY A 137 20.46 -1.54 1.59
C GLY A 137 19.06 -0.90 1.66
N PRO A 138 18.99 0.44 1.73
CA PRO A 138 17.74 1.18 1.83
C PRO A 138 16.85 1.05 0.58
N GLU A 139 17.46 0.69 -0.55
CA GLU A 139 16.86 0.65 -1.88
C GLU A 139 16.19 -0.69 -2.21
N TRP A 140 16.11 -1.71 -1.34
CA TRP A 140 15.46 -2.98 -1.76
C TRP A 140 14.57 -3.59 -0.66
N GLN A 141 14.31 -2.83 0.39
CA GLN A 141 13.59 -3.33 1.57
C GLN A 141 12.07 -3.46 1.38
N TYR A 142 11.49 -2.76 0.39
CA TYR A 142 10.05 -2.80 0.08
C TYR A 142 9.77 -3.78 -1.06
N VAL A 143 9.15 -4.91 -0.79
CA VAL A 143 8.69 -5.85 -1.82
C VAL A 143 7.29 -5.48 -2.26
N ALA A 144 7.06 -5.25 -3.55
CA ALA A 144 5.78 -4.78 -4.06
C ALA A 144 4.59 -5.71 -3.73
N PRO A 145 3.36 -5.17 -3.66
CA PRO A 145 2.10 -5.90 -3.80
C PRO A 145 2.13 -6.98 -4.89
N SER A 146 1.84 -8.25 -4.56
CA SER A 146 2.01 -9.38 -5.50
C SER A 146 3.38 -9.40 -6.18
N GLY A 147 4.41 -8.88 -5.50
CA GLY A 147 5.74 -8.65 -6.05
C GLY A 147 6.58 -9.90 -6.15
N ILE A 148 6.03 -11.10 -5.90
CA ILE A 148 6.80 -12.34 -6.00
C ILE A 148 6.08 -13.30 -6.94
N VAL A 149 6.77 -13.69 -8.01
CA VAL A 149 6.24 -14.65 -8.99
C VAL A 149 7.31 -15.68 -9.34
N VAL A 150 6.89 -16.93 -9.45
CA VAL A 150 7.76 -18.06 -9.78
C VAL A 150 7.23 -18.76 -11.03
N ARG A 151 8.12 -19.16 -11.93
CA ARG A 151 7.81 -19.93 -13.15
C ARG A 151 8.99 -20.83 -13.48
N GLY A 152 8.74 -22.14 -13.48
CA GLY A 152 9.83 -23.12 -13.60
C GLY A 152 10.83 -22.89 -12.48
N ASP A 153 12.09 -22.70 -12.85
CA ASP A 153 13.18 -22.47 -11.91
C ASP A 153 13.41 -20.99 -11.57
N THR A 154 12.73 -20.07 -12.27
CA THR A 154 12.95 -18.63 -12.16
C THR A 154 11.98 -18.00 -11.17
N THR A 155 12.52 -17.25 -10.22
CA THR A 155 11.77 -16.39 -9.29
C THR A 155 12.11 -14.93 -9.56
N LEU A 156 11.08 -14.08 -9.65
CA LEU A 156 11.21 -12.62 -9.71
C LEU A 156 10.62 -12.03 -8.43
N ILE A 157 11.33 -11.08 -7.84
CA ILE A 157 10.93 -10.29 -6.67
C ILE A 157 10.97 -8.82 -7.07
N GLY A 158 9.81 -8.23 -7.28
CA GLY A 158 9.61 -6.83 -7.59
C GLY A 158 9.60 -5.98 -6.33
N THR A 159 10.29 -4.87 -6.39
CA THR A 159 10.49 -3.93 -5.28
C THR A 159 10.24 -2.50 -5.75
N ALA A 160 10.33 -1.55 -4.83
CA ALA A 160 10.32 -0.13 -5.13
C ALA A 160 11.50 0.33 -6.03
N ASP A 161 12.53 -0.51 -6.21
CA ASP A 161 13.78 -0.13 -6.88
C ASP A 161 14.23 -1.19 -7.90
N GLY A 162 13.29 -2.00 -8.38
CA GLY A 162 13.45 -2.88 -9.53
C GLY A 162 13.02 -4.31 -9.25
N ILE A 163 13.49 -5.25 -10.07
CA ILE A 163 13.22 -6.67 -9.90
C ILE A 163 14.51 -7.41 -9.59
N GLN A 164 14.53 -8.18 -8.51
CA GLN A 164 15.56 -9.18 -8.26
C GLN A 164 15.11 -10.53 -8.80
N LEU A 165 15.97 -11.13 -9.63
CA LEU A 165 15.74 -12.41 -10.28
C LEU A 165 16.73 -13.44 -9.78
N THR A 166 16.24 -14.65 -9.54
CA THR A 166 17.10 -15.81 -9.26
C THR A 166 16.56 -17.06 -9.95
N THR A 167 17.48 -17.95 -10.37
CA THR A 167 17.15 -19.28 -10.89
C THR A 167 17.60 -20.42 -9.96
N ASN A 168 18.30 -20.07 -8.87
CA ASN A 168 18.97 -21.00 -7.97
C ASN A 168 18.77 -20.60 -6.50
N ASP A 169 17.54 -20.24 -6.14
CA ASP A 169 17.12 -20.08 -4.75
C ASP A 169 17.91 -18.99 -4.00
N GLY A 170 18.25 -17.94 -4.76
CA GLY A 170 18.97 -16.77 -4.27
C GLY A 170 20.43 -17.03 -3.94
N ALA A 171 21.04 -18.10 -4.49
CA ALA A 171 22.49 -18.24 -4.47
C ALA A 171 23.15 -17.23 -5.42
N ASN A 172 22.53 -16.96 -6.57
CA ASN A 172 22.89 -15.89 -7.49
C ASN A 172 21.67 -15.01 -7.79
N TRP A 173 21.92 -13.72 -7.96
CA TRP A 173 20.89 -12.72 -8.25
C TRP A 173 21.24 -11.89 -9.47
N THR A 174 20.20 -11.54 -10.23
CA THR A 174 20.24 -10.62 -11.36
C THR A 174 19.21 -9.54 -11.12
N ALA A 175 19.61 -8.28 -11.16
CA ALA A 175 18.69 -7.16 -11.08
C ALA A 175 18.19 -6.78 -12.47
N LEU A 176 16.89 -6.55 -12.60
CA LEU A 176 16.28 -5.87 -13.74
C LEU A 176 15.87 -4.48 -13.23
N GLY A 177 16.53 -3.44 -13.74
CA GLY A 177 16.29 -2.05 -13.37
C GLY A 177 15.88 -1.23 -14.58
N ASP A 178 15.69 0.07 -14.42
CA ASP A 178 15.57 1.00 -15.55
C ASP A 178 16.94 1.54 -15.98
N ALA A 179 16.96 2.45 -16.96
CA ALA A 179 18.19 3.07 -17.47
C ALA A 179 18.59 4.35 -16.72
N VAL A 180 17.82 4.78 -15.72
CA VAL A 180 17.89 6.10 -15.08
C VAL A 180 18.34 6.01 -13.62
N GLY A 181 18.15 4.89 -12.93
CA GLY A 181 18.45 4.71 -11.51
C GLY A 181 19.94 4.51 -11.16
N PRO A 182 20.37 4.90 -9.94
CA PRO A 182 21.72 4.66 -9.43
C PRO A 182 22.06 3.17 -9.26
N ARG A 183 23.36 2.90 -9.14
CA ARG A 183 24.02 1.58 -9.20
C ARG A 183 23.92 0.75 -7.91
N ALA A 184 22.78 0.66 -7.22
CA ALA A 184 22.69 -0.26 -6.09
C ALA A 184 22.15 -1.64 -6.49
N LYS A 185 22.93 -2.63 -6.08
CA LYS A 185 22.83 -4.05 -6.37
C LYS A 185 21.56 -4.81 -6.01
N GLY A 186 20.83 -4.40 -4.97
CA GLY A 186 20.29 -5.43 -4.05
C GLY A 186 21.34 -6.53 -3.80
N PRO A 187 20.99 -7.82 -3.74
CA PRO A 187 21.98 -8.90 -3.64
C PRO A 187 22.59 -9.31 -5.00
N ALA A 188 22.26 -8.65 -6.12
CA ALA A 188 22.71 -9.03 -7.46
C ALA A 188 24.07 -8.44 -7.82
N ASP A 189 24.87 -9.18 -8.59
CA ASP A 189 26.11 -8.66 -9.18
C ASP A 189 25.88 -8.12 -10.60
N THR A 190 24.81 -8.57 -11.27
CA THR A 190 24.49 -8.26 -12.67
C THR A 190 23.20 -7.45 -12.76
N VAL A 191 23.18 -6.41 -13.60
CA VAL A 191 22.02 -5.52 -13.81
C VAL A 191 21.68 -5.45 -15.29
N PHE A 192 20.39 -5.59 -15.63
CA PHE A 192 19.86 -5.34 -16.96
C PHE A 192 18.91 -4.12 -16.92
N PRO A 193 19.20 -3.03 -17.65
CA PRO A 193 18.33 -1.85 -17.73
C PRO A 193 17.20 -2.11 -18.73
N VAL A 194 16.16 -2.83 -18.29
CA VAL A 194 15.06 -3.30 -19.14
C VAL A 194 13.68 -2.83 -18.65
N LEU A 195 13.61 -2.27 -17.44
CA LEU A 195 12.37 -1.72 -16.90
C LEU A 195 12.09 -0.31 -17.41
N LYS A 196 10.81 0.01 -17.60
CA LYS A 196 10.36 1.39 -17.79
C LYS A 196 10.56 2.27 -16.55
N SER A 197 10.49 1.69 -15.36
CA SER A 197 10.74 2.32 -14.07
C SER A 197 11.08 1.24 -13.06
N GLU A 198 12.00 1.57 -12.15
CA GLU A 198 12.41 0.68 -11.07
C GLU A 198 11.30 0.45 -10.02
N TYR A 199 10.39 1.39 -9.80
CA TYR A 199 9.28 1.23 -8.86
C TYR A 199 8.23 0.24 -9.36
N VAL A 200 8.45 -1.04 -9.07
CA VAL A 200 7.55 -2.14 -9.39
C VAL A 200 6.35 -2.07 -8.47
N ARG A 201 5.16 -2.10 -9.07
CA ARG A 201 3.89 -2.14 -8.35
C ARG A 201 3.33 -3.54 -8.24
N ARG A 202 3.42 -4.33 -9.32
CA ARG A 202 2.89 -5.71 -9.39
C ARG A 202 3.63 -6.55 -10.40
N LEU A 203 3.70 -7.85 -10.12
CA LEU A 203 4.17 -8.87 -11.05
C LEU A 203 3.07 -9.89 -11.36
N ALA A 204 3.10 -10.47 -12.56
CA ALA A 204 2.30 -11.64 -12.91
C ALA A 204 3.02 -12.50 -13.96
N PRO A 205 2.93 -13.85 -13.87
CA PRO A 205 3.40 -14.70 -14.95
C PRO A 205 2.53 -14.53 -16.21
N ASP A 206 3.15 -14.60 -17.38
CA ASP A 206 2.49 -14.59 -18.68
C ASP A 206 2.98 -15.77 -19.52
N ARG A 207 2.14 -16.34 -20.39
CA ARG A 207 2.55 -17.48 -21.25
C ARG A 207 3.84 -17.18 -22.01
N ARG A 208 4.03 -15.93 -22.43
CA ARG A 208 5.18 -15.48 -23.21
C ARG A 208 6.28 -14.83 -22.35
N GLY A 209 6.11 -14.67 -21.05
CA GLY A 209 7.12 -14.03 -20.20
C GLY A 209 6.58 -13.63 -18.83
N TRP A 210 6.79 -12.37 -18.47
CA TRP A 210 6.43 -11.79 -17.18
C TRP A 210 5.78 -10.43 -17.37
N ASN A 211 4.57 -10.25 -16.89
CA ASN A 211 3.92 -8.94 -16.87
C ASN A 211 4.39 -8.18 -15.64
N VAL A 212 4.82 -6.95 -15.84
CA VAL A 212 5.35 -6.06 -14.81
C VAL A 212 4.61 -4.74 -14.89
N SER A 213 3.97 -4.37 -13.79
CA SER A 213 3.42 -3.02 -13.59
C SER A 213 4.45 -2.22 -12.84
N THR A 214 4.79 -1.06 -13.37
CA THR A 214 5.70 -0.10 -12.76
C THR A 214 5.00 1.25 -12.60
N LEU A 215 5.64 2.16 -11.88
CA LEU A 215 5.22 3.55 -11.76
C LEU A 215 5.08 4.26 -13.12
N ARG A 216 5.87 3.86 -14.14
CA ARG A 216 5.80 4.38 -15.53
C ARG A 216 5.04 3.43 -16.49
N GLY A 217 4.05 2.73 -15.96
CA GLY A 217 3.13 1.88 -16.73
C GLY A 217 3.55 0.40 -16.79
N SER A 218 2.82 -0.37 -17.61
CA SER A 218 3.01 -1.83 -17.70
C SER A 218 3.86 -2.24 -18.89
N GLN A 219 4.56 -3.37 -18.74
CA GLN A 219 5.40 -4.00 -19.76
C GLN A 219 5.43 -5.53 -19.58
N ARG A 220 5.79 -6.25 -20.64
CA ARG A 220 6.09 -7.68 -20.62
C ARG A 220 7.59 -7.87 -20.78
N LEU A 221 8.21 -8.55 -19.82
CA LEU A 221 9.60 -8.95 -19.87
C LEU A 221 9.73 -10.37 -20.40
N ARG A 222 10.73 -10.60 -21.25
CA ARG A 222 11.09 -11.94 -21.75
C ARG A 222 12.60 -12.08 -21.82
N GLN A 223 13.09 -13.30 -21.62
CA GLN A 223 14.47 -13.63 -21.90
C GLN A 223 14.59 -14.01 -23.38
N GLY A 224 15.35 -13.21 -24.14
CA GLY A 224 15.70 -13.47 -25.53
C GLY A 224 17.10 -14.10 -25.67
N PRO A 225 17.54 -14.41 -26.90
CA PRO A 225 18.83 -15.04 -27.16
C PRO A 225 20.05 -14.21 -26.71
N THR A 226 19.91 -12.88 -26.69
CA THR A 226 21.00 -11.92 -26.40
C THR A 226 20.80 -11.14 -25.09
N GLY A 227 19.73 -11.41 -24.34
CA GLY A 227 19.43 -10.70 -23.08
C GLY A 227 17.93 -10.52 -22.82
N TRP A 228 17.60 -9.67 -21.86
CA TRP A 228 16.22 -9.33 -21.51
C TRP A 228 15.63 -8.33 -22.51
N VAL A 229 14.39 -8.59 -22.94
CA VAL A 229 13.61 -7.71 -23.80
C VAL A 229 12.33 -7.27 -23.09
N SER A 230 11.92 -6.02 -23.35
CA SER A 230 10.69 -5.42 -22.83
C SER A 230 9.74 -5.06 -23.97
N GLU A 231 8.46 -5.40 -23.81
CA GLU A 231 7.38 -5.02 -24.72
C GLU A 231 6.32 -4.22 -23.93
N PRO A 232 5.86 -3.05 -24.40
CA PRO A 232 4.78 -2.32 -23.75
C PRO A 232 3.49 -3.16 -23.61
N LEU A 233 2.80 -3.02 -22.47
CA LEU A 233 1.45 -3.57 -22.27
C LEU A 233 0.47 -2.43 -22.01
N THR A 234 -0.57 -2.34 -22.83
CA THR A 234 -1.70 -1.42 -22.64
C THR A 234 -2.65 -1.88 -21.54
N ALA A 235 -2.84 -3.19 -21.39
CA ALA A 235 -3.59 -3.79 -20.29
C ALA A 235 -2.98 -5.13 -19.90
N ALA A 236 -2.75 -5.33 -18.60
CA ALA A 236 -2.33 -6.59 -18.02
C ALA A 236 -3.26 -6.92 -16.85
N ALA A 237 -3.79 -8.14 -16.84
CA ALA A 237 -4.54 -8.63 -15.70
C ALA A 237 -3.55 -9.10 -14.64
N TYR A 238 -3.51 -8.40 -13.51
CA TYR A 238 -2.80 -8.86 -12.32
C TYR A 238 -3.81 -9.56 -11.41
N PRO A 239 -3.53 -10.78 -10.93
CA PRO A 239 -4.39 -11.42 -9.96
C PRO A 239 -4.48 -10.53 -8.70
N PRO A 240 -5.66 -10.44 -8.07
CA PRO A 240 -5.83 -9.67 -6.84
C PRO A 240 -4.93 -10.25 -5.74
N GLN A 241 -4.06 -9.42 -5.16
CA GLN A 241 -3.07 -9.83 -4.17
C GLN A 241 -3.68 -10.46 -2.91
N ASN A 242 -4.85 -9.94 -2.52
CA ASN A 242 -5.54 -10.26 -1.30
C ASN A 242 -6.86 -10.97 -1.61
N ALA A 243 -7.00 -11.64 -2.76
CA ALA A 243 -8.21 -12.43 -3.02
C ALA A 243 -7.90 -13.81 -3.60
N LEU A 244 -8.64 -14.81 -3.14
CA LEU A 244 -8.47 -16.20 -3.53
C LEU A 244 -9.82 -16.89 -3.68
N LEU A 245 -9.96 -17.67 -4.75
CA LEU A 245 -11.14 -18.52 -4.96
C LEU A 245 -10.97 -19.84 -4.18
N ILE A 246 -11.92 -20.15 -3.30
CA ILE A 246 -11.93 -21.37 -2.48
C ILE A 246 -13.27 -22.08 -2.70
N GLY A 247 -13.22 -23.25 -3.35
CA GLY A 247 -14.39 -23.84 -3.98
C GLY A 247 -14.97 -22.88 -5.03
N SER A 248 -16.25 -22.53 -4.89
CA SER A 248 -16.94 -21.54 -5.73
C SER A 248 -17.02 -20.14 -5.13
N LYS A 249 -16.44 -19.91 -3.93
CA LYS A 249 -16.55 -18.64 -3.20
C LYS A 249 -15.27 -17.84 -3.30
N LEU A 250 -15.39 -16.56 -3.64
CA LEU A 250 -14.27 -15.61 -3.60
C LEU A 250 -14.07 -15.13 -2.17
N PHE A 251 -12.86 -15.29 -1.64
CA PHE A 251 -12.43 -14.70 -0.38
C PHE A 251 -11.55 -13.49 -0.64
N ARG A 252 -11.64 -12.47 0.22
CA ARG A 252 -10.82 -11.28 0.21
C ARG A 252 -10.24 -10.99 1.59
N GLY A 253 -8.98 -10.60 1.61
CA GLY A 253 -8.32 -10.01 2.75
C GLY A 253 -8.86 -8.62 3.02
N SER A 254 -9.00 -8.30 4.31
CA SER A 254 -9.45 -7.01 4.82
C SER A 254 -8.72 -6.69 6.13
N GLN A 255 -8.95 -5.51 6.70
CA GLN A 255 -8.55 -5.20 8.08
C GLN A 255 -9.07 -6.23 9.11
N CYS A 256 -10.11 -6.97 8.75
CA CYS A 256 -10.85 -7.90 9.61
C CYS A 256 -10.57 -9.37 9.31
N GLY A 257 -9.45 -9.67 8.66
CA GLY A 257 -9.09 -11.03 8.27
C GLY A 257 -9.47 -11.39 6.83
N LEU A 258 -9.38 -12.69 6.54
CA LEU A 258 -9.77 -13.28 5.26
C LEU A 258 -11.25 -13.68 5.31
N LYS A 259 -12.09 -12.97 4.55
CA LYS A 259 -13.55 -13.14 4.58
C LYS A 259 -14.10 -13.45 3.19
N ALA A 260 -15.28 -14.08 3.12
CA ALA A 260 -15.97 -14.21 1.85
C ALA A 260 -16.30 -12.82 1.31
N ASN A 261 -16.21 -12.59 -0.01
CA ASN A 261 -16.40 -11.27 -0.62
C ASN A 261 -17.77 -10.63 -0.31
N ALA A 262 -18.79 -11.45 -0.02
CA ALA A 262 -20.11 -10.98 0.39
C ALA A 262 -20.19 -10.55 1.86
N ASP A 263 -19.24 -10.96 2.71
CA ASP A 263 -19.16 -10.53 4.10
C ASP A 263 -18.43 -9.18 4.17
N THR A 264 -19.22 -8.11 4.25
CA THR A 264 -18.77 -6.73 4.43
C THR A 264 -18.84 -6.28 5.88
N LEU A 265 -19.21 -7.17 6.81
CA LEU A 265 -19.39 -6.79 8.21
C LEU A 265 -18.04 -6.45 8.84
N PRO A 266 -17.93 -5.30 9.54
CA PRO A 266 -16.74 -4.99 10.32
C PRO A 266 -16.56 -6.03 11.43
N CYS A 267 -15.31 -6.44 11.67
CA CYS A 267 -14.89 -7.25 12.82
C CYS A 267 -15.01 -6.49 14.14
N LEU A 268 -15.01 -5.16 14.08
CA LEU A 268 -15.23 -4.29 15.22
C LEU A 268 -16.71 -4.39 15.59
N ARG A 269 -17.01 -5.03 16.72
CA ARG A 269 -18.39 -5.18 17.23
C ARG A 269 -19.05 -3.79 17.36
N GLN A 270 -20.28 -3.69 16.88
CA GLN A 270 -21.10 -2.49 17.02
C GLN A 270 -21.61 -2.36 18.45
N THR A 271 -21.08 -1.40 19.21
CA THR A 271 -21.78 -0.73 20.31
C THR A 271 -21.06 0.58 20.62
N GLY A 272 -21.54 1.68 20.05
CA GLY A 272 -21.12 3.02 20.43
C GLY A 272 -22.13 4.04 19.92
N PRO A 273 -22.42 5.10 20.67
CA PRO A 273 -23.23 6.19 20.16
C PRO A 273 -22.58 6.77 18.90
N ALA A 274 -23.41 7.23 17.96
CA ALA A 274 -22.93 8.01 16.83
C ALA A 274 -22.23 9.27 17.37
N ALA A 275 -20.99 9.52 16.92
CA ALA A 275 -20.29 10.73 17.32
C ALA A 275 -21.00 11.97 16.73
N GLU A 276 -21.05 13.05 17.50
CA GLU A 276 -21.58 14.32 17.03
C GLU A 276 -20.55 14.95 16.08
N ALA A 277 -20.96 15.21 14.83
CA ALA A 277 -20.10 15.84 13.83
C ALA A 277 -19.95 17.35 14.13
N PRO A 278 -18.75 17.95 14.01
CA PRO A 278 -18.60 19.39 14.11
C PRO A 278 -19.17 20.01 12.83
N LYS A 279 -19.55 21.29 12.95
CA LYS A 279 -20.02 22.06 11.80
C LYS A 279 -18.85 22.44 10.90
N ALA A 280 -18.80 21.79 9.72
CA ALA A 280 -18.03 22.15 8.52
C ALA A 280 -16.49 22.21 8.69
N PRO A 281 -15.70 22.14 7.61
CA PRO A 281 -14.27 22.39 7.71
C PRO A 281 -14.02 23.80 8.27
N LEU A 282 -13.19 23.88 9.30
CA LEU A 282 -12.81 25.14 9.96
C LEU A 282 -11.70 25.88 9.18
N THR A 283 -11.21 25.32 8.08
CA THR A 283 -10.18 25.90 7.22
C THR A 283 -10.51 25.83 5.74
N THR A 284 -10.01 26.81 4.99
CA THR A 284 -9.96 26.76 3.53
C THR A 284 -9.04 25.63 3.09
N TRP A 285 -9.52 24.78 2.18
CA TRP A 285 -8.71 23.73 1.61
C TRP A 285 -7.84 24.19 0.44
N TYR A 286 -6.66 23.60 0.37
CA TYR A 286 -5.74 23.67 -0.75
C TYR A 286 -5.99 22.54 -1.74
N ARG A 287 -5.52 22.73 -2.97
CA ARG A 287 -5.56 21.66 -3.98
C ARG A 287 -4.44 20.64 -3.72
N ARG A 288 -4.56 19.44 -4.31
CA ARG A 288 -3.49 18.43 -4.30
C ARG A 288 -2.23 18.90 -5.03
N PRO A 289 -1.03 18.47 -4.59
CA PRO A 289 0.23 18.88 -5.22
C PRO A 289 0.52 18.15 -6.54
N ILE A 290 -0.20 17.07 -6.85
CA ILE A 290 -0.06 16.27 -8.08
C ILE A 290 -1.34 16.40 -8.91
N ALA A 291 -1.21 16.39 -10.24
CA ALA A 291 -2.35 16.49 -11.15
C ALA A 291 -3.22 15.22 -11.10
N PRO A 292 -4.54 15.31 -11.33
CA PRO A 292 -5.41 14.12 -11.40
C PRO A 292 -5.07 13.13 -12.53
N THR A 293 -4.32 13.58 -13.54
CA THR A 293 -3.80 12.73 -14.63
C THR A 293 -2.66 11.83 -14.17
N ASP A 294 -2.05 12.14 -13.03
CA ASP A 294 -0.98 11.39 -12.38
C ASP A 294 -1.51 10.76 -11.06
N ASN A 295 -0.65 10.12 -10.27
CA ASN A 295 -1.07 9.52 -9.00
C ASN A 295 -1.25 10.58 -7.92
N SER A 296 -2.47 11.13 -7.83
CA SER A 296 -2.83 12.13 -6.83
C SER A 296 -3.28 11.53 -5.48
N PHE A 297 -3.17 10.22 -5.26
CA PHE A 297 -3.56 9.59 -4.00
C PHE A 297 -2.45 9.66 -2.95
N ILE A 298 -2.84 9.84 -1.68
CA ILE A 298 -1.94 9.80 -0.52
C ILE A 298 -1.57 8.34 -0.22
N ASP A 299 -0.31 8.07 0.09
CA ASP A 299 0.14 6.76 0.58
C ASP A 299 -0.53 6.39 1.91
N GLN A 300 -1.03 5.16 2.01
CA GLN A 300 -1.81 4.69 3.16
C GLN A 300 -0.99 3.92 4.21
N THR A 301 0.29 3.68 3.95
CA THR A 301 1.18 2.91 4.83
C THR A 301 1.93 3.80 5.82
N TYR A 302 2.22 5.06 5.46
CA TYR A 302 3.00 6.00 6.26
C TYR A 302 2.38 7.40 6.23
N ARG A 303 1.23 7.58 6.89
CA ARG A 303 0.54 8.88 7.00
C ARG A 303 1.14 9.76 8.10
N TYR A 304 0.75 11.03 8.16
CA TYR A 304 1.15 11.96 9.21
C TYR A 304 0.97 11.35 10.61
N GLY A 305 2.01 11.43 11.44
CA GLY A 305 2.05 10.88 12.80
C GLY A 305 2.22 9.36 12.90
N SER A 306 2.15 8.62 11.80
CA SER A 306 2.39 7.18 11.75
C SER A 306 3.87 6.85 11.99
N THR A 307 4.12 5.76 12.68
CA THR A 307 5.40 5.07 12.86
C THR A 307 5.41 3.72 12.14
N MET A 308 4.38 3.43 11.34
CA MET A 308 4.09 2.10 10.79
C MET A 308 4.07 1.02 11.87
N GLY A 309 3.44 1.32 13.01
CA GLY A 309 3.34 0.39 14.12
C GLY A 309 4.62 0.24 14.94
N GLY A 310 5.37 1.33 15.14
CA GLY A 310 6.58 1.41 15.99
C GLY A 310 7.90 1.18 15.27
N ASN A 311 7.88 1.07 13.95
CA ASN A 311 9.01 0.61 13.15
C ASN A 311 9.81 1.74 12.47
N PHE A 312 9.14 2.85 12.19
CA PHE A 312 9.74 4.06 11.64
C PHE A 312 9.53 5.22 12.60
N GLN A 313 10.28 6.30 12.39
CA GLN A 313 10.03 7.58 13.04
C GLN A 313 8.61 8.09 12.76
N GLN A 314 8.11 9.03 13.59
CA GLN A 314 6.84 9.67 13.30
C GLN A 314 6.93 10.50 12.01
N HIS A 315 6.05 10.20 11.07
CA HIS A 315 5.99 10.88 9.79
C HIS A 315 5.48 12.32 9.91
N GLN A 316 6.16 13.27 9.25
CA GLN A 316 5.90 14.71 9.35
C GLN A 316 5.00 15.27 8.23
N GLY A 317 4.61 14.42 7.28
CA GLY A 317 3.81 14.83 6.13
C GLY A 317 2.92 13.72 5.59
N VAL A 318 2.73 13.74 4.27
CA VAL A 318 2.07 12.70 3.49
C VAL A 318 2.84 12.46 2.19
N GLU A 319 2.76 11.25 1.66
CA GLU A 319 3.48 10.85 0.44
C GLU A 319 2.57 10.70 -0.77
N PHE A 320 3.08 11.07 -1.95
CA PHE A 320 2.44 10.87 -3.26
C PHE A 320 3.39 10.17 -4.24
N ASN A 321 3.26 8.84 -4.38
CA ASN A 321 4.14 8.01 -5.21
C ASN A 321 3.95 8.28 -6.72
N ASN A 322 4.93 8.92 -7.37
CA ASN A 322 4.88 9.35 -8.77
C ASN A 322 6.27 9.26 -9.40
N PRO A 323 6.41 8.96 -10.71
CA PRO A 323 7.73 8.82 -11.30
C PRO A 323 8.53 10.11 -11.28
N ASP A 324 9.86 10.00 -11.21
CA ASP A 324 10.77 11.13 -11.36
C ASP A 324 10.41 11.95 -12.61
N GLY A 325 10.37 13.27 -12.45
CA GLY A 325 9.98 14.22 -13.47
C GLY A 325 8.50 14.61 -13.44
N THR A 326 7.66 13.93 -12.64
CA THR A 326 6.24 14.30 -12.52
C THR A 326 6.11 15.74 -11.99
N PRO A 327 5.30 16.62 -12.61
CA PRO A 327 5.16 17.99 -12.13
C PRO A 327 4.61 18.09 -10.70
N VAL A 328 5.36 18.75 -9.81
CA VAL A 328 4.90 19.15 -8.49
C VAL A 328 4.32 20.55 -8.58
N LEU A 329 3.10 20.70 -8.07
CA LEU A 329 2.28 21.89 -8.22
C LEU A 329 2.08 22.55 -6.86
N ALA A 330 2.16 23.88 -6.81
CA ALA A 330 1.82 24.63 -5.61
C ALA A 330 0.37 24.35 -5.18
N ILE A 331 0.17 23.92 -3.93
CA ILE A 331 -1.16 23.63 -3.37
C ILE A 331 -2.02 24.89 -3.20
N GLY A 332 -1.38 26.06 -3.15
CA GLY A 332 -2.03 27.36 -3.00
C GLY A 332 -1.15 28.51 -3.48
N SER A 333 -1.72 29.70 -3.65
CA SER A 333 -0.96 30.91 -3.98
C SER A 333 -0.08 31.36 -2.79
N GLY A 334 1.07 31.95 -3.10
CA GLY A 334 2.01 32.41 -2.08
C GLY A 334 3.35 32.85 -2.65
N THR A 335 4.33 32.94 -1.76
CA THR A 335 5.72 33.27 -2.09
C THR A 335 6.64 32.12 -1.73
N VAL A 336 7.52 31.73 -2.64
CA VAL A 336 8.59 30.76 -2.37
C VAL A 336 9.54 31.36 -1.36
N VAL A 337 9.64 30.74 -0.18
CA VAL A 337 10.52 31.18 0.92
C VAL A 337 11.76 30.29 1.05
N TYR A 338 11.73 29.10 0.48
CA TYR A 338 12.89 28.20 0.42
C TYR A 338 12.92 27.46 -0.92
N ALA A 339 14.10 27.29 -1.50
CA ALA A 339 14.34 26.49 -2.70
C ALA A 339 15.81 26.03 -2.73
N GLY A 340 16.08 24.79 -2.31
CA GLY A 340 17.45 24.26 -2.22
C GLY A 340 17.52 22.90 -1.51
N PRO A 341 18.74 22.38 -1.23
CA PRO A 341 18.94 21.13 -0.50
C PRO A 341 18.65 21.26 1.00
N ALA A 342 17.76 20.42 1.53
CA ALA A 342 17.39 20.32 2.94
C ALA A 342 17.97 19.04 3.59
N GLU A 343 17.21 18.38 4.48
CA GLU A 343 17.66 17.18 5.19
C GLU A 343 18.26 16.14 4.24
N ALA A 344 19.46 15.67 4.56
CA ALA A 344 20.21 14.68 3.79
C ALA A 344 20.39 15.01 2.28
N GLY A 345 20.27 16.28 1.90
CA GLY A 345 20.41 16.72 0.51
C GLY A 345 19.12 16.68 -0.32
N ALA A 346 17.95 16.47 0.30
CA ALA A 346 16.66 16.50 -0.40
C ALA A 346 16.42 17.86 -1.06
N LEU A 347 16.20 17.91 -2.37
CA LEU A 347 15.84 19.15 -3.05
C LEU A 347 14.41 19.53 -2.66
N THR A 348 14.29 20.72 -2.09
CA THR A 348 13.11 21.12 -1.34
C THR A 348 12.64 22.50 -1.77
N VAL A 349 11.33 22.67 -1.91
CA VAL A 349 10.68 23.98 -2.04
C VAL A 349 9.80 24.20 -0.82
N SER A 350 9.81 25.41 -0.26
CA SER A 350 8.79 25.82 0.71
C SER A 350 8.11 27.09 0.24
N ILE A 351 6.78 27.11 0.31
CA ILE A 351 5.93 28.24 -0.06
C ILE A 351 5.23 28.72 1.19
N ARG A 352 5.35 30.03 1.45
CA ARG A 352 4.48 30.73 2.41
C ARG A 352 3.22 31.20 1.69
N HIS A 353 2.07 30.78 2.16
CA HIS A 353 0.79 31.12 1.55
C HIS A 353 0.30 32.52 1.93
N ASP A 354 -0.42 33.14 1.01
CA ASP A 354 -0.92 34.52 1.16
C ASP A 354 -1.98 34.64 2.26
N THR A 355 -2.75 33.57 2.49
CA THR A 355 -3.80 33.54 3.50
C THR A 355 -3.24 32.97 4.80
N PRO A 356 -3.07 33.79 5.86
CA PRO A 356 -2.73 33.30 7.18
C PRO A 356 -3.94 32.63 7.83
N LEU A 357 -3.68 31.83 8.86
CA LEU A 357 -4.73 31.30 9.74
C LEU A 357 -4.81 32.15 11.01
N SER A 358 -6.02 32.47 11.47
CA SER A 358 -6.23 32.99 12.83
C SER A 358 -6.92 31.93 13.65
N ALA A 359 -6.31 31.53 14.77
CA ALA A 359 -6.82 30.51 15.66
C ALA A 359 -6.51 30.90 17.11
N ASN A 360 -7.51 30.82 18.00
CA ASN A 360 -7.34 31.06 19.44
C ASN A 360 -6.64 32.40 19.77
N GLY A 361 -7.01 33.47 19.07
CA GLY A 361 -6.41 34.81 19.25
C GLY A 361 -4.98 34.96 18.73
N LYS A 362 -4.41 33.93 18.11
CA LYS A 362 -3.07 33.93 17.49
C LYS A 362 -3.19 33.90 15.97
N ARG A 363 -2.22 34.51 15.30
CA ARG A 363 -2.08 34.49 13.84
C ARG A 363 -0.93 33.56 13.46
N TYR A 364 -1.20 32.67 12.53
CA TYR A 364 -0.27 31.68 12.00
C TYR A 364 0.00 31.96 10.52
N ARG A 365 1.26 31.84 10.14
CA ARG A 365 1.71 31.77 8.75
C ARG A 365 1.63 30.32 8.30
N ILE A 366 0.99 30.09 7.15
CA ILE A 366 0.85 28.75 6.59
C ILE A 366 1.92 28.53 5.55
N PHE A 367 2.60 27.40 5.67
CA PHE A 367 3.65 26.97 4.75
C PHE A 367 3.32 25.58 4.21
N SER A 368 3.63 25.36 2.93
CA SER A 368 3.69 24.03 2.33
C SER A 368 5.13 23.74 1.93
N THR A 369 5.68 22.60 2.33
CA THR A 369 7.04 22.19 2.01
C THR A 369 7.03 20.88 1.22
N TYR A 370 7.77 20.84 0.13
CA TYR A 370 7.78 19.79 -0.88
C TYR A 370 9.19 19.22 -0.95
N TYR A 371 9.40 17.97 -0.54
CA TYR A 371 10.72 17.33 -0.46
C TYR A 371 10.94 16.29 -1.58
N HIS A 372 12.13 15.71 -1.59
CA HIS A 372 12.58 14.62 -2.49
C HIS A 372 12.58 14.93 -3.98
N ASN A 373 12.42 16.20 -4.37
CA ASN A 373 12.34 16.58 -5.78
C ASN A 373 13.63 16.25 -6.55
N SER A 374 13.53 15.99 -7.85
CA SER A 374 14.71 15.87 -8.73
C SER A 374 15.16 17.20 -9.32
N ALA A 375 14.22 18.14 -9.47
CA ALA A 375 14.50 19.48 -9.97
C ALA A 375 13.56 20.52 -9.37
N LEU A 376 14.09 21.70 -9.08
CA LEU A 376 13.32 22.86 -8.64
C LEU A 376 13.13 23.82 -9.82
N THR A 377 11.90 24.25 -10.10
CA THR A 377 11.58 25.15 -11.23
C THR A 377 11.35 26.60 -10.78
N VAL A 378 11.60 26.88 -9.50
CA VAL A 378 11.40 28.17 -8.84
C VAL A 378 12.60 28.51 -7.95
N LYS A 379 12.71 29.80 -7.59
CA LYS A 379 13.72 30.32 -6.68
C LYS A 379 13.04 31.11 -5.56
N VAL A 380 13.72 31.28 -4.44
CA VAL A 380 13.27 32.11 -3.31
C VAL A 380 12.87 33.50 -3.79
N GLY A 381 11.79 34.04 -3.23
CA GLY A 381 11.19 35.34 -3.58
C GLY A 381 10.17 35.29 -4.71
N ARG A 382 10.10 34.20 -5.48
CA ARG A 382 9.09 34.06 -6.56
C ARG A 382 7.68 33.96 -5.96
N LYS A 383 6.78 34.82 -6.45
CA LYS A 383 5.34 34.63 -6.24
C LYS A 383 4.83 33.52 -7.16
N VAL A 384 3.99 32.65 -6.63
CA VAL A 384 3.38 31.52 -7.36
C VAL A 384 1.87 31.55 -7.15
N ALA A 385 1.13 31.24 -8.21
CA ALA A 385 -0.31 31.00 -8.10
C ALA A 385 -0.57 29.53 -7.74
N LYS A 386 -1.73 29.25 -7.13
CA LYS A 386 -2.27 27.89 -6.98
C LYS A 386 -2.15 27.11 -8.31
N GLY A 387 -1.51 25.94 -8.29
CA GLY A 387 -1.30 25.10 -9.47
C GLY A 387 -0.06 25.43 -10.30
N THR A 388 0.74 26.44 -9.93
CA THR A 388 2.02 26.70 -10.57
C THR A 388 2.95 25.50 -10.38
N VAL A 389 3.61 25.06 -11.45
CA VAL A 389 4.68 24.06 -11.37
C VAL A 389 5.88 24.64 -10.62
N ILE A 390 6.24 24.02 -9.50
CA ILE A 390 7.33 24.48 -8.62
C ILE A 390 8.53 23.55 -8.56
N ALA A 391 8.31 22.28 -8.85
CA ALA A 391 9.34 21.27 -8.84
C ALA A 391 8.94 20.07 -9.72
N ARG A 392 9.78 19.05 -9.69
CA ARG A 392 9.61 17.75 -10.33
C ARG A 392 9.83 16.70 -9.26
N VAL A 393 8.91 15.74 -9.16
CA VAL A 393 9.05 14.57 -8.27
C VAL A 393 10.39 13.90 -8.53
N GLY A 394 11.02 13.36 -7.50
CA GLY A 394 12.25 12.57 -7.59
C GLY A 394 12.43 11.71 -6.35
N ASN A 395 13.68 11.38 -6.05
CA ASN A 395 14.09 10.55 -4.91
C ASN A 395 15.29 11.15 -4.14
N THR A 396 15.47 12.48 -4.13
CA THR A 396 16.63 13.09 -3.48
C THR A 396 16.56 13.05 -1.96
N GLY A 397 17.70 12.90 -1.28
CA GLY A 397 17.78 12.81 0.18
C GLY A 397 17.42 11.43 0.72
N ARG A 398 16.65 11.37 1.82
CA ARG A 398 16.20 10.12 2.43
C ARG A 398 14.85 9.67 1.85
N ALA A 399 14.87 9.13 0.64
CA ALA A 399 13.72 8.57 -0.03
C ALA A 399 13.95 7.09 -0.35
N THR A 400 12.92 6.27 -0.24
CA THR A 400 12.97 4.83 -0.61
C THR A 400 12.55 4.57 -2.05
N ASN A 401 12.16 5.61 -2.81
CA ASN A 401 11.74 5.57 -4.21
C ASN A 401 11.39 6.98 -4.70
N ASP A 402 10.97 7.11 -5.97
CA ASP A 402 10.36 8.32 -6.51
C ASP A 402 8.99 8.64 -5.89
N HIS A 403 8.93 9.71 -5.10
CA HIS A 403 7.69 10.25 -4.55
C HIS A 403 7.81 11.73 -4.18
N LEU A 404 6.67 12.37 -3.97
CA LEU A 404 6.60 13.67 -3.32
C LEU A 404 6.20 13.50 -1.85
N HIS A 405 7.06 13.97 -0.95
CA HIS A 405 6.72 14.22 0.44
C HIS A 405 6.23 15.65 0.62
N LEU A 406 5.01 15.80 1.15
CA LEU A 406 4.38 17.09 1.41
C LEU A 406 4.15 17.28 2.91
N GLU A 407 4.73 18.34 3.46
CA GLU A 407 4.42 18.85 4.79
C GLU A 407 3.59 20.14 4.70
N ILE A 408 2.71 20.36 5.70
CA ILE A 408 2.02 21.63 5.88
C ILE A 408 2.25 22.11 7.31
N SER A 409 2.78 23.32 7.44
CA SER A 409 3.12 23.93 8.72
C SER A 409 2.28 25.16 9.01
N ALA A 410 1.83 25.31 10.25
CA ALA A 410 1.16 26.50 10.75
C ALA A 410 2.02 27.15 11.85
N SER A 411 2.89 28.07 11.45
CA SER A 411 3.89 28.67 12.35
C SER A 411 3.43 30.02 12.90
N PRO A 412 3.71 30.35 14.18
CA PRO A 412 3.39 31.65 14.77
C PRO A 412 4.28 32.78 14.24
N SER A 413 5.32 32.47 13.46
CA SER A 413 6.23 33.45 12.89
C SER A 413 6.55 33.15 11.43
N ASP A 414 7.29 34.06 10.81
CA ASP A 414 7.72 33.94 9.41
C ASP A 414 9.15 33.35 9.28
N SER A 415 9.66 32.72 10.35
CA SER A 415 11.02 32.18 10.38
C SER A 415 11.12 30.90 9.57
N ILE A 416 11.93 30.92 8.51
CA ILE A 416 12.18 29.76 7.64
C ILE A 416 12.84 28.62 8.40
N ALA A 417 13.72 28.91 9.37
CA ALA A 417 14.39 27.90 10.18
C ALA A 417 13.43 27.05 11.04
N LEU A 418 12.20 27.51 11.26
CA LEU A 418 11.16 26.76 11.96
C LEU A 418 10.33 25.86 11.02
N ILE A 419 10.56 25.95 9.71
CA ILE A 419 9.78 25.28 8.67
C ILE A 419 10.67 24.32 7.88
N VAL A 420 11.84 24.78 7.45
CA VAL A 420 12.83 24.00 6.72
C VAL A 420 14.17 24.18 7.42
N ASP A 421 14.61 23.12 8.08
CA ASP A 421 15.93 23.04 8.68
C ASP A 421 16.64 21.80 8.14
N SER A 422 17.84 21.98 7.59
CA SER A 422 18.65 20.89 7.06
C SER A 422 19.23 19.99 8.15
N LEU A 423 19.21 20.44 9.42
CA LEU A 423 19.72 19.75 10.59
C LEU A 423 18.61 19.20 11.50
N GLN A 424 17.40 19.78 11.45
CA GLN A 424 16.27 19.36 12.28
C GLN A 424 15.24 18.56 11.46
N ARG A 425 15.20 17.26 11.74
CA ARG A 425 14.30 16.26 11.11
C ARG A 425 12.82 16.39 11.49
N PHE A 426 12.50 17.15 12.54
CA PHE A 426 11.14 17.30 13.06
C PHE A 426 10.80 18.78 13.25
N PRO A 427 10.26 19.45 12.21
CA PRO A 427 9.90 20.86 12.31
C PRO A 427 8.78 21.05 13.36
N PRO A 428 8.87 22.07 14.23
CA PRO A 428 8.01 22.20 15.42
C PRO A 428 6.57 22.64 15.14
N TYR A 429 6.19 22.86 13.87
CA TYR A 429 4.88 23.40 13.49
C TYR A 429 4.21 22.65 12.35
N THR A 430 4.72 21.47 11.98
CA THR A 430 4.03 20.59 11.03
C THR A 430 2.66 20.21 11.59
N SER A 431 1.69 20.03 10.72
CA SER A 431 0.34 19.58 11.06
C SER A 431 -0.17 18.68 9.96
N ASN A 432 -1.19 17.88 10.25
CA ASN A 432 -1.64 16.84 9.32
C ASN A 432 -2.11 17.42 7.96
N PRO A 433 -1.39 17.16 6.85
CA PRO A 433 -1.75 17.67 5.53
C PRO A 433 -3.15 17.26 5.07
N GLU A 434 -3.67 16.13 5.55
CA GLU A 434 -5.01 15.63 5.21
C GLU A 434 -6.15 16.55 5.69
N LEU A 435 -5.88 17.47 6.65
CA LEU A 435 -6.85 18.49 7.08
C LEU A 435 -6.82 19.78 6.26
N TRP A 436 -5.78 19.95 5.45
CA TRP A 436 -5.55 21.14 4.65
C TRP A 436 -5.82 20.91 3.16
N ILE A 437 -5.82 19.67 2.70
CA ILE A 437 -6.04 19.30 1.31
C ILE A 437 -7.52 18.98 1.09
N GLU A 438 -8.08 19.48 0.00
CA GLU A 438 -9.44 19.17 -0.41
C GLU A 438 -9.61 17.64 -0.59
N PRO A 439 -10.58 17.02 0.09
CA PRO A 439 -10.84 15.60 -0.07
C PRO A 439 -11.30 15.29 -1.50
N LEU A 440 -11.02 14.07 -1.96
CA LEU A 440 -11.46 13.64 -3.28
C LEU A 440 -13.00 13.67 -3.43
N PRO A 441 -13.54 13.77 -4.66
CA PRO A 441 -14.97 13.65 -4.90
C PRO A 441 -15.56 12.38 -4.27
N ASN A 442 -16.76 12.49 -3.68
CA ASN A 442 -17.46 11.41 -2.97
C ASN A 442 -16.70 10.86 -1.74
N THR A 443 -15.83 11.67 -1.14
CA THR A 443 -15.10 11.33 0.08
C THR A 443 -15.15 12.48 1.08
N GLY A 444 -15.00 12.15 2.36
CA GLY A 444 -14.88 13.11 3.46
C GLY A 444 -13.57 12.92 4.21
N ILE A 445 -13.48 13.62 5.35
CA ILE A 445 -12.36 13.54 6.28
C ILE A 445 -12.89 13.00 7.61
N VAL A 446 -12.12 12.15 8.28
CA VAL A 446 -12.36 11.76 9.67
C VAL A 446 -11.21 12.26 10.51
N ALA A 447 -11.50 13.05 11.54
CA ALA A 447 -10.52 13.51 12.52
C ALA A 447 -11.03 13.23 13.93
N GLY A 448 -10.14 13.21 14.93
CA GLY A 448 -10.60 12.91 16.26
C GLY A 448 -9.56 12.99 17.35
N GLN A 449 -10.02 12.76 18.57
CA GLN A 449 -9.21 12.76 19.78
C GLN A 449 -9.38 11.47 20.57
N VAL A 450 -8.32 11.08 21.27
CA VAL A 450 -8.29 9.93 22.16
C VAL A 450 -7.75 10.39 23.51
N PHE A 451 -8.50 10.15 24.58
CA PHE A 451 -8.11 10.51 25.94
C PHE A 451 -8.13 9.30 26.86
N ASP A 452 -7.25 9.29 27.86
CA ASP A 452 -7.29 8.31 28.96
C ASP A 452 -8.34 8.67 30.03
N ALA A 453 -8.39 7.89 31.12
CA ALA A 453 -9.32 8.11 32.23
C ALA A 453 -9.05 9.39 33.02
N SER A 454 -7.84 9.94 32.95
CA SER A 454 -7.47 11.23 33.56
C SER A 454 -7.84 12.43 32.66
N GLY A 455 -8.23 12.16 31.41
CA GLY A 455 -8.48 13.19 30.40
C GLY A 455 -7.23 13.62 29.63
N ALA A 456 -6.10 12.94 29.79
CA ALA A 456 -4.88 13.22 29.04
C ALA A 456 -4.93 12.58 27.63
N PRO A 457 -4.39 13.24 26.59
CA PRO A 457 -4.22 12.63 25.27
C PRO A 457 -3.45 11.32 25.31
N VAL A 458 -3.91 10.31 24.57
CA VAL A 458 -3.17 9.04 24.41
C VAL A 458 -2.33 9.12 23.12
N PRO A 459 -0.99 9.20 23.20
CA PRO A 459 -0.13 9.22 22.01
C PRO A 459 0.02 7.83 21.40
N GLN A 460 0.21 7.76 20.08
CA GLN A 460 0.49 6.54 19.33
C GLN A 460 -0.55 5.41 19.53
N ALA A 461 -1.78 5.76 19.92
CA ALA A 461 -2.91 4.86 19.92
C ALA A 461 -3.33 4.57 18.47
N ARG A 462 -3.55 3.30 18.15
CA ARG A 462 -3.99 2.88 16.81
C ARG A 462 -5.49 3.05 16.67
N ILE A 463 -5.90 3.62 15.55
CA ILE A 463 -7.29 3.88 15.17
C ILE A 463 -7.65 2.95 14.01
N TYR A 464 -8.54 2.01 14.29
CA TYR A 464 -9.00 0.99 13.35
C TYR A 464 -10.39 1.31 12.80
N GLY A 465 -10.77 0.64 11.70
CA GLY A 465 -12.16 0.58 11.26
C GLY A 465 -12.48 1.39 9.99
N ILE A 466 -11.61 2.31 9.58
CA ILE A 466 -11.74 3.00 8.28
C ILE A 466 -11.27 2.05 7.17
N THR A 467 -11.89 2.09 6.00
CA THR A 467 -11.43 1.31 4.84
C THR A 467 -11.45 2.19 3.60
N LYS A 468 -10.30 2.28 2.92
CA LYS A 468 -10.14 3.02 1.66
C LYS A 468 -9.93 2.04 0.51
N ARG A 469 -10.51 2.35 -0.65
CA ARG A 469 -10.37 1.53 -1.87
C ARG A 469 -9.05 1.77 -2.58
N ASP A 470 -8.54 3.00 -2.49
CA ASP A 470 -7.38 3.47 -3.24
C ASP A 470 -6.37 4.24 -2.35
N PRO A 471 -5.09 4.22 -2.73
CA PRO A 471 -4.52 3.43 -3.81
C PRO A 471 -4.37 1.95 -3.41
N VAL A 472 -4.68 1.04 -4.33
CA VAL A 472 -4.61 -0.41 -4.08
C VAL A 472 -3.18 -0.90 -3.80
N ASP A 473 -2.17 -0.18 -4.30
CA ASP A 473 -0.76 -0.55 -4.21
C ASP A 473 -0.13 -0.24 -2.83
N THR A 474 -0.83 0.50 -1.97
CA THR A 474 -0.39 0.81 -0.60
C THR A 474 -1.49 0.33 0.34
N PRO A 475 -1.45 -0.92 0.82
CA PRO A 475 -2.58 -1.49 1.53
C PRO A 475 -2.84 -0.77 2.87
N TYR A 476 -4.11 -0.44 3.13
CA TYR A 476 -4.56 0.37 4.26
C TYR A 476 -4.45 -0.36 5.60
N SER A 477 -3.82 0.20 6.64
CA SER A 477 -3.75 -0.45 7.96
C SER A 477 -4.58 0.20 9.08
N PHE A 478 -4.08 1.29 9.67
CA PHE A 478 -4.72 2.08 10.72
C PHE A 478 -4.14 3.51 10.68
N ALA A 479 -4.75 4.46 11.39
CA ALA A 479 -4.11 5.72 11.75
C ALA A 479 -3.49 5.61 13.15
N GLU A 480 -2.51 6.43 13.48
CA GLU A 480 -1.92 6.51 14.82
C GLU A 480 -2.14 7.91 15.36
N THR A 481 -2.45 8.01 16.66
CA THR A 481 -2.51 9.32 17.30
C THR A 481 -1.14 9.94 17.44
N TYR A 482 -1.08 11.26 17.38
CA TYR A 482 0.17 12.02 17.40
C TYR A 482 0.96 11.76 18.67
N GLY A 483 2.24 11.45 18.50
CA GLY A 483 3.18 11.45 19.61
C GLY A 483 3.84 12.81 19.76
N ASP A 484 5.04 12.85 20.34
CA ASP A 484 5.75 14.07 20.70
C ASP A 484 6.35 14.86 19.52
N LYS A 485 6.31 14.30 18.30
CA LYS A 485 6.85 14.93 17.08
C LYS A 485 5.79 15.33 16.07
N ALA A 486 4.52 15.03 16.31
CA ALA A 486 3.41 15.42 15.45
C ALA A 486 2.49 16.39 16.20
N HIS A 487 2.01 17.42 15.52
CA HIS A 487 1.26 18.51 16.13
C HIS A 487 -0.15 18.58 15.55
N PRO A 488 -1.16 18.83 16.40
CA PRO A 488 -2.51 19.08 15.95
C PRO A 488 -2.57 20.33 15.08
N HIS A 489 -3.54 20.36 14.17
CA HIS A 489 -3.94 21.57 13.49
C HIS A 489 -4.43 22.64 14.51
N PRO A 490 -4.02 23.93 14.39
CA PRO A 490 -4.30 24.94 15.42
C PRO A 490 -5.77 25.21 15.75
N LEU A 491 -6.69 24.97 14.81
CA LEU A 491 -8.15 25.09 15.02
C LEU A 491 -8.84 23.81 15.50
N TYR A 492 -8.28 22.63 15.20
CA TYR A 492 -8.99 21.37 15.44
C TYR A 492 -8.53 20.72 16.75
N GLY A 493 -7.23 20.75 17.06
CA GLY A 493 -6.72 20.08 18.26
C GLY A 493 -6.82 18.55 18.17
N GLU A 494 -6.88 17.99 16.97
CA GLU A 494 -7.03 16.57 16.71
C GLU A 494 -5.81 15.78 17.16
N HIS A 495 -6.01 14.54 17.57
CA HIS A 495 -4.91 13.61 17.81
C HIS A 495 -4.64 12.75 16.58
N PHE A 496 -5.57 12.66 15.62
CA PHE A 496 -5.38 11.98 14.34
C PHE A 496 -6.34 12.56 13.29
N ALA A 497 -6.02 12.39 12.00
CA ALA A 497 -6.98 12.57 10.92
C ALA A 497 -6.64 11.69 9.71
N VAL A 498 -7.68 11.35 8.95
CA VAL A 498 -7.63 10.57 7.71
C VAL A 498 -8.55 11.23 6.69
N GLY A 499 -7.99 11.68 5.57
CA GLY A 499 -8.71 12.21 4.43
C GLY A 499 -9.05 11.13 3.41
N ASP A 500 -9.82 11.51 2.40
CA ASP A 500 -10.33 10.65 1.33
C ASP A 500 -11.06 9.40 1.84
N VAL A 501 -11.80 9.52 2.94
CA VAL A 501 -12.61 8.44 3.47
C VAL A 501 -13.91 8.37 2.65
N PRO A 502 -14.23 7.23 2.01
CA PRO A 502 -15.46 7.11 1.25
C PRO A 502 -16.70 7.39 2.09
N GLU A 503 -17.75 7.90 1.47
CA GLU A 503 -19.05 8.05 2.14
C GLU A 503 -19.55 6.72 2.69
N GLY A 504 -20.12 6.77 3.90
CA GLY A 504 -20.67 5.59 4.54
C GLY A 504 -20.61 5.63 6.06
N THR A 505 -21.15 4.58 6.68
CA THR A 505 -21.09 4.38 8.13
C THR A 505 -19.96 3.43 8.47
N PHE A 506 -19.10 3.84 9.40
CA PHE A 506 -17.97 3.07 9.89
C PHE A 506 -18.09 2.86 11.38
N VAL A 507 -17.67 1.68 11.85
CA VAL A 507 -17.36 1.45 13.27
C VAL A 507 -15.87 1.63 13.41
N MET A 508 -15.47 2.63 14.18
CA MET A 508 -14.08 2.88 14.51
C MET A 508 -13.80 2.40 15.92
N GLY A 509 -12.55 2.05 16.20
CA GLY A 509 -12.16 1.78 17.57
C GLY A 509 -10.67 1.97 17.83
N THR A 510 -10.37 2.12 19.11
CA THR A 510 -9.01 2.24 19.64
C THR A 510 -8.93 1.60 21.03
N GLU A 511 -7.71 1.36 21.50
CA GLU A 511 -7.46 0.80 22.83
C GLU A 511 -6.95 1.88 23.78
N ILE A 512 -7.55 1.96 24.97
CA ILE A 512 -7.24 2.95 26.00
C ILE A 512 -7.07 2.21 27.32
N GLY A 513 -5.84 2.21 27.86
CA GLY A 513 -5.54 1.52 29.11
C GLY A 513 -5.92 0.04 29.12
N GLY A 514 -5.70 -0.67 28.00
CA GLY A 514 -6.06 -2.08 27.83
C GLY A 514 -7.55 -2.34 27.52
N LYS A 515 -8.39 -1.30 27.47
CA LYS A 515 -9.82 -1.41 27.16
C LYS A 515 -10.09 -0.93 25.74
N LYS A 516 -10.89 -1.70 25.00
CA LYS A 516 -11.31 -1.32 23.65
C LYS A 516 -12.50 -0.38 23.72
N VAL A 517 -12.39 0.72 22.98
CA VAL A 517 -13.41 1.75 22.88
C VAL A 517 -13.83 1.88 21.42
N PHE A 518 -15.13 1.84 21.16
CA PHE A 518 -15.70 1.89 19.81
C PHE A 518 -16.62 3.10 19.64
N ARG A 519 -16.67 3.63 18.42
CA ARG A 519 -17.57 4.72 18.01
C ARG A 519 -18.10 4.45 16.62
N GLN A 520 -19.37 4.74 16.40
CA GLN A 520 -19.92 4.77 15.05
C GLN A 520 -19.76 6.18 14.48
N VAL A 521 -19.29 6.27 13.24
CA VAL A 521 -19.16 7.53 12.51
C VAL A 521 -19.85 7.41 11.15
N THR A 522 -20.48 8.48 10.71
CA THR A 522 -21.04 8.58 9.36
C THR A 522 -20.23 9.63 8.61
N VAL A 523 -19.60 9.21 7.52
CA VAL A 523 -18.80 10.07 6.65
C VAL A 523 -19.65 10.51 5.47
N GLU A 524 -19.63 11.81 5.22
CA GLU A 524 -20.31 12.47 4.09
C GLU A 524 -19.29 13.17 3.20
N ALA A 525 -19.57 13.24 1.88
CA ALA A 525 -18.66 13.86 0.93
C ALA A 525 -18.42 15.34 1.24
N GLY A 526 -17.16 15.76 1.13
CA GLY A 526 -16.77 17.16 1.34
C GLY A 526 -16.98 17.66 2.77
N LYS A 527 -17.15 16.77 3.75
CA LYS A 527 -17.31 17.13 5.16
C LYS A 527 -16.21 16.55 6.03
N LEU A 528 -15.95 17.23 7.14
CA LEU A 528 -15.14 16.70 8.24
C LEU A 528 -16.08 16.05 9.27
N THR A 529 -15.79 14.79 9.57
CA THR A 529 -16.44 14.00 10.61
C THR A 529 -15.52 13.95 11.82
N TRP A 530 -16.05 14.19 13.01
CA TRP A 530 -15.27 14.14 14.25
C TRP A 530 -15.64 12.98 15.12
N VAL A 531 -14.66 12.45 15.82
CA VAL A 531 -14.85 11.35 16.76
C VAL A 531 -13.97 11.53 17.99
N VAL A 532 -14.54 11.28 19.17
CA VAL A 532 -13.83 11.32 20.43
C VAL A 532 -13.90 9.96 21.12
N PHE A 533 -12.73 9.43 21.48
CA PHE A 533 -12.59 8.21 22.25
C PHE A 533 -12.18 8.54 23.69
N LYS A 534 -12.96 8.03 24.64
CA LYS A 534 -12.73 8.07 26.08
C LYS A 534 -13.13 6.71 26.67
N PRO A 535 -12.51 6.24 27.77
CA PRO A 535 -12.75 4.93 28.38
C PRO A 535 -14.21 4.61 28.69
#